data_AF-A0A8B6XQB3-F1
#
_entry.id   AF-A0A8B6XQB3-F1
#
_cell.length_a   1.000
_cell.length_b   1.000
_cell.length_c   1.000
_cell.angle_alpha   90.00
_cell.angle_beta   90.00
_cell.angle_gamma   90.00
#
_symmetry.space_group_name_H-M   'P 1'
#
loop_
_entity.id
_entity.type
_entity.pdbx_description
1 polymer ?
#
loop_
_entity_poly.entity_id
_entity_poly.type
_entity_poly.pdbx_seq_one_letter_code
_entity_poly.pdbx_strand_id
1 'polypeptide(L)'
;MNLEHSDVINTLTKHFEEERRLQNELDKMLSTELMLKKSKSELLLQKWHEDVYIPLITKINKEMNTCAKHIHDFRRTHHSKYLKHTNKKGGHVFLDIYEKSEYDPMMTIINKVNHLKVVTNWKNDPLLLQILSSIEDNSFLKSYDTCKVCNKHVKFPYFPPLPLLPLSRSGISCKSWLDMELQDIQSAVRKKSQRRFLGIRNCSIVPFQMIDKTKNGKAFDVDKNIPSHML
;
A
#
# COMPACT_ATOMS: atom_id res chain seq x y z
N MET A 1 23.98 -68.98 28.60
CA MET A 1 24.13 -67.87 27.64
C MET A 1 22.82 -67.41 26.98
N ASN A 2 21.79 -68.26 26.81
CA ASN A 2 20.55 -67.84 26.14
C ASN A 2 19.56 -67.04 27.01
N LEU A 3 19.59 -67.18 28.34
CA LEU A 3 18.68 -66.42 29.23
C LEU A 3 19.02 -64.92 29.24
N GLU A 4 20.29 -64.56 29.43
CA GLU A 4 20.68 -63.15 29.53
C GLU A 4 20.44 -62.38 28.21
N HIS A 5 20.56 -63.05 27.06
CA HIS A 5 20.24 -62.45 25.77
C HIS A 5 18.73 -62.16 25.62
N SER A 6 17.87 -63.04 26.14
CA SER A 6 16.42 -62.83 26.16
C SER A 6 16.02 -61.69 27.09
N ASP A 7 16.67 -61.56 28.24
CA ASP A 7 16.41 -60.50 29.21
C ASP A 7 16.81 -59.13 28.66
N VAL A 8 17.96 -59.03 28.00
CA VAL A 8 18.40 -57.80 27.32
C VAL A 8 17.41 -57.40 26.23
N ILE A 9 16.95 -58.34 25.39
CA ILE A 9 15.94 -58.05 24.37
C ILE A 9 14.64 -57.52 25.01
N ASN A 10 14.17 -58.16 26.08
CA ASN A 10 12.96 -57.73 26.78
C ASN A 10 13.08 -56.34 27.41
N THR A 11 14.26 -55.97 27.91
CA THR A 11 14.49 -54.61 28.43
C THR A 11 14.50 -53.57 27.31
N LEU A 12 15.10 -53.88 26.16
CA LEU A 12 15.12 -52.99 25.00
C LEU A 12 13.73 -52.80 24.39
N THR A 13 12.94 -53.87 24.25
CA THR A 13 11.57 -53.78 23.74
C THR A 13 10.70 -52.91 24.64
N LYS A 14 10.81 -53.08 25.97
CA LYS A 14 10.13 -52.23 26.95
C LYS A 14 10.54 -50.75 26.80
N HIS A 15 11.83 -50.48 26.63
CA HIS A 15 12.30 -49.11 26.44
C HIS A 15 11.74 -48.48 25.16
N PHE A 16 11.73 -49.20 24.04
CA PHE A 16 11.14 -48.73 22.79
C PHE A 16 9.62 -48.50 22.90
N GLU A 17 8.90 -49.33 23.68
CA GLU A 17 7.48 -49.12 23.95
C GLU A 17 7.23 -47.85 24.77
N GLU A 18 8.08 -47.58 25.77
CA GLU A 18 8.04 -46.34 26.56
C GLU A 18 8.35 -45.11 25.70
N GLU A 19 9.38 -45.15 24.86
CA GLU A 19 9.70 -44.08 23.90
C GLU A 19 8.53 -43.82 22.94
N ARG A 20 7.93 -44.87 22.39
CA ARG A 20 6.79 -44.75 21.49
C ARG A 20 5.57 -44.17 22.20
N ARG A 21 5.36 -44.53 23.48
CA ARG A 21 4.29 -43.94 24.30
C ARG A 21 4.52 -42.44 24.50
N LEU A 22 5.75 -42.04 24.82
CA LEU A 22 6.13 -40.63 24.99
C LEU A 22 5.96 -39.84 23.69
N GLN A 23 6.39 -40.39 22.56
CA GLN A 23 6.21 -39.76 21.26
C GLN A 23 4.73 -39.53 20.93
N ASN A 24 3.89 -40.55 21.14
CA ASN A 24 2.45 -40.42 20.94
C ASN A 24 1.80 -39.38 21.87
N GLU A 25 2.30 -39.23 23.10
CA GLU A 25 1.82 -38.24 24.06
C GLU A 25 2.21 -36.81 23.61
N LEU A 26 3.45 -36.62 23.16
CA LEU A 26 3.91 -35.36 22.59
C LEU A 26 3.12 -34.97 21.35
N ASP A 27 2.89 -35.93 20.43
CA ASP A 27 2.10 -35.68 19.21
C ASP A 27 0.66 -35.27 19.52
N LYS A 28 0.05 -35.90 20.53
CA LYS A 28 -1.28 -35.52 21.03
C LYS A 28 -1.26 -34.11 21.61
N MET A 29 -0.28 -33.78 22.46
CA MET A 29 -0.16 -32.45 23.04
C MET A 29 0.00 -31.37 21.96
N LEU A 30 0.88 -31.60 20.99
CA LEU A 30 1.09 -30.68 19.87
C LEU A 30 -0.18 -30.51 19.03
N SER A 31 -0.89 -31.60 18.73
CA SER A 31 -2.17 -31.56 18.02
C SER A 31 -3.22 -30.74 18.78
N THR A 32 -3.36 -30.95 20.10
CA THR A 32 -4.30 -30.17 20.91
C THR A 32 -3.93 -28.69 20.96
N GLU A 33 -2.65 -28.36 21.03
CA GLU A 33 -2.17 -26.97 21.05
C GLU A 33 -2.49 -26.27 19.72
N LEU A 34 -2.27 -26.94 18.58
CA LEU A 34 -2.62 -26.42 17.26
C LEU A 34 -4.12 -26.19 17.11
N MET A 35 -4.94 -27.12 17.60
CA MET A 35 -6.41 -26.98 17.59
C MET A 35 -6.87 -25.78 18.45
N LEU A 36 -6.29 -25.61 19.64
CA LEU A 36 -6.58 -24.48 20.51
C LEU A 36 -6.15 -23.14 19.90
N LYS A 37 -4.95 -23.08 19.31
CA LYS A 37 -4.45 -21.89 18.59
C LYS A 37 -5.38 -21.49 17.46
N LYS A 38 -5.83 -22.47 16.66
CA LYS A 38 -6.79 -22.25 15.58
C LYS A 38 -8.11 -21.70 16.11
N SER A 39 -8.70 -22.36 17.10
CA SER A 39 -9.96 -21.91 17.72
C SER A 39 -9.85 -20.49 18.30
N LYS A 40 -8.73 -20.17 18.97
CA LYS A 40 -8.46 -18.83 19.48
C LYS A 40 -8.40 -17.79 18.36
N SER A 41 -7.75 -18.11 17.24
CA SER A 41 -7.63 -17.19 16.11
C SER A 41 -8.98 -16.91 15.44
N GLU A 42 -9.83 -17.93 15.30
CA GLU A 42 -11.17 -17.81 14.72
C GLU A 42 -12.07 -16.95 15.62
N LEU A 43 -12.03 -17.18 16.93
CA LEU A 43 -12.78 -16.39 17.90
C LEU A 43 -12.33 -14.92 17.93
N LEU A 44 -11.03 -14.67 17.84
CA LEU A 44 -10.49 -13.31 17.76
C LEU A 44 -10.94 -12.59 16.48
N LEU A 45 -10.94 -13.29 15.35
CA LEU A 45 -11.44 -12.77 14.08
C LEU A 45 -12.94 -12.43 14.19
N GLN A 46 -13.73 -13.31 14.78
CA GLN A 46 -15.16 -13.08 14.98
C GLN A 46 -15.40 -11.84 15.84
N LYS A 47 -14.71 -11.71 16.98
CA LYS A 47 -14.80 -10.51 17.84
C LYS A 47 -14.40 -9.24 17.09
N TRP A 48 -13.29 -9.27 16.36
CA TRP A 48 -12.87 -8.12 15.58
C TRP A 48 -13.89 -7.75 14.49
N HIS A 49 -14.50 -8.76 13.87
CA HIS A 49 -15.56 -8.54 12.88
C HIS A 49 -16.76 -7.84 13.51
N GLU A 50 -17.22 -8.30 14.68
CA GLU A 50 -18.38 -7.76 15.37
C GLU A 50 -18.12 -6.37 15.96
N ASP A 51 -16.99 -6.18 16.64
CA ASP A 51 -16.68 -4.97 17.41
C ASP A 51 -16.09 -3.84 16.54
N VAL A 52 -15.34 -4.17 15.50
CA VAL A 52 -14.61 -3.20 14.67
C VAL A 52 -15.22 -3.10 13.28
N TYR A 53 -15.29 -4.21 12.55
CA TYR A 53 -15.64 -4.17 11.14
C TYR A 53 -17.09 -3.73 10.91
N ILE A 54 -18.07 -4.34 11.60
CA ILE A 54 -19.49 -4.01 11.42
C ILE A 54 -19.78 -2.53 11.75
N PRO A 55 -19.37 -1.98 12.91
CA PRO A 55 -19.58 -0.57 13.22
C PRO A 55 -18.87 0.37 12.25
N LEU A 56 -17.68 -0.01 11.79
CA LEU A 56 -16.90 0.79 10.85
C LEU A 56 -17.59 0.86 9.48
N ILE A 57 -17.95 -0.28 8.90
CA ILE A 57 -18.57 -0.32 7.56
C ILE A 57 -19.97 0.29 7.57
N THR A 58 -20.74 0.09 8.64
CA THR A 58 -22.06 0.72 8.79
C THR A 58 -21.96 2.24 8.87
N LYS A 59 -20.97 2.77 9.61
CA LYS A 59 -20.71 4.22 9.66
C LYS A 59 -20.26 4.76 8.31
N ILE A 60 -19.33 4.09 7.64
CA ILE A 60 -18.87 4.48 6.30
C ILE A 60 -20.04 4.51 5.32
N ASN A 61 -20.86 3.45 5.29
CA ASN A 61 -22.02 3.38 4.40
C ASN A 61 -23.05 4.46 4.71
N LYS A 62 -23.28 4.76 6.00
CA LYS A 62 -24.16 5.85 6.41
C LYS A 62 -23.68 7.20 5.88
N GLU A 63 -22.41 7.56 6.14
CA GLU A 63 -21.82 8.82 5.68
C GLU A 63 -21.74 8.90 4.15
N MET A 64 -21.40 7.80 3.49
CA MET A 64 -21.34 7.73 2.03
C MET A 64 -22.74 7.95 1.43
N ASN A 65 -23.78 7.33 1.99
CA ASN A 65 -25.16 7.49 1.51
C ASN A 65 -25.72 8.91 1.76
N THR A 66 -25.39 9.55 2.87
CA THR A 66 -25.81 10.93 3.16
C THR A 66 -25.08 11.93 2.26
N CYS A 67 -23.77 11.78 2.08
CA CYS A 67 -22.97 12.70 1.29
C CYS A 67 -23.14 12.50 -0.23
N ALA A 68 -23.48 11.29 -0.70
CA ALA A 68 -23.59 10.98 -2.12
C ALA A 68 -24.56 11.91 -2.86
N LYS A 69 -25.75 12.15 -2.29
CA LYS A 69 -26.75 13.06 -2.90
C LYS A 69 -26.23 14.49 -2.97
N HIS A 70 -25.68 15.01 -1.87
CA HIS A 70 -25.14 16.36 -1.80
C HIS A 70 -23.98 16.57 -2.79
N ILE A 71 -23.06 15.62 -2.87
CA ILE A 71 -21.93 15.66 -3.82
C ILE A 71 -22.45 15.65 -5.26
N HIS A 72 -23.45 14.80 -5.56
CA HIS A 72 -24.03 14.70 -6.88
C HIS A 72 -24.72 16.02 -7.30
N ASP A 73 -25.53 16.61 -6.40
CA ASP A 73 -26.22 17.87 -6.64
C ASP A 73 -25.22 19.04 -6.78
N PHE A 74 -24.18 19.08 -5.94
CA PHE A 74 -23.09 20.05 -6.08
C PHE A 74 -22.39 19.94 -7.44
N ARG A 75 -22.06 18.72 -7.89
CA ARG A 75 -21.44 18.50 -9.21
C ARG A 75 -22.37 18.92 -10.34
N ARG A 76 -23.67 18.59 -10.27
CA ARG A 76 -24.68 18.95 -11.28
C ARG A 76 -24.86 20.47 -11.36
N THR A 77 -25.01 21.15 -10.23
CA THR A 77 -25.16 22.61 -10.19
C THR A 77 -23.91 23.32 -10.72
N HIS A 78 -22.71 22.85 -10.35
CA HIS A 78 -21.47 23.45 -10.82
C HIS A 78 -21.24 23.20 -12.32
N HIS A 79 -21.60 22.01 -12.82
CA HIS A 79 -21.60 21.72 -14.26
C HIS A 79 -22.59 22.59 -15.04
N SER A 80 -23.79 22.82 -14.49
CA SER A 80 -24.77 23.75 -15.09
C SER A 80 -24.23 25.17 -15.18
N LYS A 81 -23.52 25.65 -14.16
CA LYS A 81 -22.84 26.97 -14.18
C LYS A 81 -21.78 27.04 -15.27
N TYR A 82 -20.97 25.99 -15.41
CA TYR A 82 -19.98 25.87 -16.48
C TYR A 82 -20.64 25.99 -17.86
N LEU A 83 -21.69 25.20 -18.14
CA LEU A 83 -22.38 25.23 -19.43
C LEU A 83 -23.00 26.60 -19.74
N LYS A 84 -23.59 27.27 -18.74
CA LYS A 84 -24.12 28.63 -18.91
C LYS A 84 -23.02 29.62 -19.29
N HIS A 85 -21.86 29.52 -18.64
CA HIS A 85 -20.73 30.39 -18.91
C HIS A 85 -20.12 30.12 -20.31
N THR A 86 -19.90 28.86 -20.69
CA THR A 86 -19.40 28.50 -22.03
C THR A 86 -20.32 28.98 -23.13
N ASN A 87 -21.64 28.81 -22.95
CA ASN A 87 -22.63 29.24 -23.93
C ASN A 87 -22.67 30.78 -24.05
N LYS A 88 -22.46 31.52 -22.95
CA LYS A 88 -22.41 32.98 -22.95
C LYS A 88 -21.15 33.53 -23.64
N LYS A 89 -19.99 32.89 -23.43
CA LYS A 89 -18.69 33.33 -23.98
C LYS A 89 -18.42 32.82 -25.40
N GLY A 90 -19.33 32.03 -25.97
CA GLY A 90 -19.19 31.51 -27.33
C GLY A 90 -18.18 30.36 -27.46
N GLY A 91 -17.86 29.65 -26.38
CA GLY A 91 -16.95 28.51 -26.42
C GLY A 91 -16.10 28.29 -25.17
N HIS A 92 -14.86 27.86 -25.42
CA HIS A 92 -13.90 27.32 -24.45
C HIS A 92 -13.50 28.32 -23.36
N VAL A 93 -13.28 27.80 -22.15
CA VAL A 93 -12.82 28.58 -20.98
C VAL A 93 -11.31 28.34 -20.83
N PHE A 94 -10.51 29.40 -20.99
CA PHE A 94 -9.10 29.35 -20.67
C PHE A 94 -8.89 29.54 -19.17
N LEU A 95 -8.10 28.66 -18.56
CA LEU A 95 -7.79 28.72 -17.12
C LEU A 95 -6.92 29.93 -16.74
N ASP A 96 -6.35 30.63 -17.71
CA ASP A 96 -5.47 31.78 -17.46
C ASP A 96 -6.22 33.13 -17.45
N ILE A 97 -7.46 33.16 -17.96
CA ILE A 97 -8.23 34.40 -18.22
C ILE A 97 -9.62 34.33 -17.58
N TYR A 98 -9.81 33.51 -16.54
CA TYR A 98 -11.11 33.41 -15.88
C TYR A 98 -11.25 34.47 -14.77
N GLU A 99 -12.44 35.05 -14.67
CA GLU A 99 -12.82 35.89 -13.55
C GLU A 99 -13.61 35.07 -12.53
N LYS A 100 -13.11 35.00 -11.29
CA LYS A 100 -13.71 34.19 -10.22
C LYS A 100 -15.16 34.59 -9.89
N SER A 101 -15.51 35.86 -10.12
CA SER A 101 -16.86 36.41 -9.95
C SER A 101 -17.86 35.80 -10.94
N GLU A 102 -17.43 35.47 -12.15
CA GLU A 102 -18.27 34.93 -13.21
C GLU A 102 -18.37 33.40 -13.14
N TYR A 103 -17.23 32.72 -13.06
CA TYR A 103 -17.15 31.26 -12.93
C TYR A 103 -15.81 30.86 -12.32
N ASP A 104 -15.83 30.09 -11.23
CA ASP A 104 -14.62 29.59 -10.59
C ASP A 104 -14.40 28.09 -10.89
N PRO A 105 -13.48 27.73 -11.82
CA PRO A 105 -13.16 26.35 -12.13
C PRO A 105 -12.50 25.61 -10.96
N MET A 106 -11.88 26.32 -10.02
CA MET A 106 -11.13 25.71 -8.90
C MET A 106 -12.03 25.20 -7.77
N MET A 107 -13.30 25.59 -7.72
CA MET A 107 -14.24 25.11 -6.69
C MET A 107 -14.41 23.59 -6.70
N THR A 108 -14.30 22.95 -7.87
CA THR A 108 -14.32 21.49 -7.96
C THR A 108 -13.08 20.82 -7.38
N ILE A 109 -11.94 21.53 -7.35
CA ILE A 109 -10.67 21.02 -6.83
C ILE A 109 -10.62 21.19 -5.32
N ILE A 110 -11.04 22.34 -4.79
CA ILE A 110 -11.10 22.60 -3.35
C ILE A 110 -12.00 21.56 -2.65
N ASN A 111 -13.16 21.25 -3.25
CA ASN A 111 -14.08 20.27 -2.68
C ASN A 111 -13.66 18.80 -2.86
N LYS A 112 -12.67 18.50 -3.71
CA LYS A 112 -12.05 17.16 -3.77
C LYS A 112 -11.15 16.87 -2.56
N VAL A 113 -10.64 17.91 -1.90
CA VAL A 113 -9.72 17.76 -0.75
C VAL A 113 -10.46 17.29 0.52
N ASN A 114 -11.79 17.39 0.56
CA ASN A 114 -12.62 16.81 1.63
C ASN A 114 -12.89 15.31 1.38
N HIS A 115 -11.83 14.50 1.28
CA HIS A 115 -12.00 13.06 1.44
C HIS A 115 -12.53 12.81 2.86
N LEU A 116 -13.57 11.97 2.97
CA LEU A 116 -14.12 11.56 4.27
C LEU A 116 -12.99 10.96 5.10
N LYS A 117 -12.46 11.72 6.06
CA LYS A 117 -11.40 11.25 6.95
C LYS A 117 -12.05 10.46 8.07
N VAL A 118 -11.90 9.14 8.01
CA VAL A 118 -12.36 8.27 9.08
C VAL A 118 -11.36 8.35 10.23
N VAL A 119 -11.78 8.91 11.36
CA VAL A 119 -11.04 8.84 12.62
C VAL A 119 -11.64 7.69 13.42
N THR A 120 -10.90 6.59 13.53
CA THR A 120 -11.28 5.44 14.35
C THR A 120 -10.74 5.62 15.77
N ASN A 121 -11.61 5.37 16.76
CA ASN A 121 -11.16 5.28 18.15
C ASN A 121 -10.54 3.90 18.34
N TRP A 122 -9.21 3.83 18.40
CA TRP A 122 -8.40 2.63 18.56
C TRP A 122 -8.72 1.77 19.80
N LYS A 123 -9.53 2.28 20.73
CA LYS A 123 -9.86 1.64 22.01
C LYS A 123 -10.69 0.35 21.89
N ASN A 124 -11.27 0.06 20.72
CA ASN A 124 -12.17 -1.08 20.54
C ASN A 124 -11.53 -2.23 19.73
N ASP A 125 -10.26 -2.15 19.36
CA ASP A 125 -9.63 -3.22 18.60
C ASP A 125 -9.18 -4.37 19.53
N PRO A 126 -9.82 -5.55 19.47
CA PRO A 126 -9.47 -6.68 20.35
C PRO A 126 -8.04 -7.20 20.11
N LEU A 127 -7.49 -7.05 18.90
CA LEU A 127 -6.12 -7.46 18.60
C LEU A 127 -5.12 -6.51 19.27
N LEU A 128 -5.42 -5.21 19.26
CA LEU A 128 -4.59 -4.21 19.95
C LEU A 128 -4.64 -4.39 21.47
N LEU A 129 -5.82 -4.66 22.04
CA LEU A 129 -5.96 -4.95 23.47
C LEU A 129 -5.15 -6.18 23.90
N GLN A 130 -5.14 -7.25 23.09
CA GLN A 130 -4.33 -8.43 23.36
C GLN A 130 -2.82 -8.12 23.35
N ILE A 131 -2.36 -7.31 22.38
CA ILE A 131 -0.96 -6.87 22.31
C ILE A 131 -0.61 -6.02 23.53
N LEU A 132 -1.47 -5.08 23.91
CA LEU A 132 -1.25 -4.21 25.08
C LEU A 132 -1.19 -5.02 26.38
N SER A 133 -2.10 -5.98 26.58
CA SER A 133 -2.07 -6.88 27.74
C SER A 133 -0.78 -7.69 27.78
N SER A 134 -0.35 -8.27 26.65
CA SER A 134 0.90 -9.04 26.59
C SER A 134 2.13 -8.19 26.88
N ILE A 135 2.12 -6.93 26.44
CA ILE A 135 3.17 -5.96 26.75
C ILE A 135 3.19 -5.66 28.26
N GLU A 136 2.02 -5.43 28.86
CA GLU A 136 1.88 -5.16 30.29
C GLU A 136 2.38 -6.34 31.12
N ASP A 137 1.94 -7.56 30.79
CA ASP A 137 2.36 -8.81 31.44
C ASP A 137 3.89 -8.99 31.35
N ASN A 138 4.47 -8.77 30.16
CA ASN A 138 5.92 -8.85 29.97
C ASN A 138 6.68 -7.75 30.75
N SER A 139 6.11 -6.55 30.85
CA SER A 139 6.69 -5.47 31.63
C SER A 139 6.65 -5.75 33.14
N PHE A 140 5.55 -6.36 33.60
CA PHE A 140 5.36 -6.80 34.97
C PHE A 140 6.36 -7.90 35.34
N LEU A 141 6.44 -8.98 34.54
CA LEU A 141 7.43 -10.06 34.71
C LEU A 141 8.86 -9.52 34.80
N LYS A 142 9.23 -8.63 33.88
CA LYS A 142 10.57 -8.03 33.86
C LYS A 142 10.86 -7.16 35.09
N SER A 143 9.85 -6.52 35.66
CA SER A 143 9.98 -5.73 36.89
C SER A 143 10.17 -6.62 38.14
N TYR A 144 9.55 -7.80 38.16
CA TYR A 144 9.72 -8.80 39.20
C TYR A 144 11.15 -9.36 39.18
N ASP A 145 11.63 -9.76 37.99
CA ASP A 145 12.98 -10.33 37.81
C ASP A 145 14.11 -9.35 38.14
N THR A 146 13.86 -8.04 37.98
CA THR A 146 14.89 -7.00 38.17
C THR A 146 14.72 -6.17 39.45
N CYS A 147 13.68 -6.44 40.26
CA CYS A 147 13.27 -5.64 41.43
C CYS A 147 13.31 -4.11 41.20
N LYS A 148 13.10 -3.66 39.95
CA LYS A 148 13.06 -2.24 39.57
C LYS A 148 11.84 -2.01 38.70
N VAL A 149 10.89 -1.23 39.23
CA VAL A 149 9.72 -0.76 38.50
C VAL A 149 10.19 0.18 37.39
N CYS A 150 10.30 -0.33 36.17
CA CYS A 150 10.68 0.46 35.01
C CYS A 150 9.44 1.17 34.46
N ASN A 151 9.03 2.27 35.12
CA ASN A 151 7.99 3.22 34.66
C ASN A 151 8.43 4.04 33.44
N LYS A 152 9.00 3.40 32.42
CA LYS A 152 9.34 4.06 31.17
C LYS A 152 8.52 3.43 30.07
N HIS A 153 7.56 4.22 29.59
CA HIS A 153 6.78 4.03 28.37
C HIS A 153 7.33 2.91 27.50
N VAL A 154 6.54 1.85 27.34
CA VAL A 154 6.79 0.80 26.35
C VAL A 154 6.93 1.51 25.01
N LYS A 155 8.16 1.68 24.58
CA LYS A 155 8.45 2.15 23.23
C LYS A 155 8.00 1.01 22.34
N PHE A 156 6.98 1.24 21.50
CA PHE A 156 6.63 0.34 20.41
C PHE A 156 7.93 -0.16 19.76
N PRO A 157 8.05 -1.46 19.42
CA PRO A 157 9.26 -1.99 18.82
C PRO A 157 9.62 -1.10 17.64
N TYR A 158 10.73 -0.37 17.76
CA TYR A 158 11.19 0.49 16.69
C TYR A 158 11.44 -0.43 15.51
N PHE A 159 10.59 -0.34 14.50
CA PHE A 159 10.92 -0.91 13.21
C PHE A 159 12.26 -0.30 12.79
N PRO A 160 13.23 -1.12 12.35
CA PRO A 160 14.45 -0.58 11.79
C PRO A 160 14.09 0.44 10.69
N PRO A 161 14.83 1.55 10.55
CA PRO A 161 14.56 2.50 9.50
C PRO A 161 14.52 1.76 8.17
N LEU A 162 13.42 1.95 7.44
CA LEU A 162 13.21 1.28 6.16
C LEU A 162 14.44 1.52 5.26
N PRO A 163 14.93 0.49 4.53
CA PRO A 163 16.07 0.66 3.66
C PRO A 163 15.78 1.79 2.66
N LEU A 164 16.73 2.70 2.52
CA LEU A 164 16.62 3.81 1.58
C LEU A 164 16.65 3.23 0.16
N LEU A 165 15.48 3.10 -0.45
CA LEU A 165 15.37 2.73 -1.86
C LEU A 165 15.88 3.91 -2.71
N PRO A 166 16.73 3.67 -3.72
CA PRO A 166 17.53 4.71 -4.40
C PRO A 166 16.73 5.79 -5.17
N LEU A 167 15.40 5.68 -5.21
CA LEU A 167 14.49 6.63 -5.86
C LEU A 167 13.21 6.90 -5.04
N SER A 168 13.11 6.32 -3.84
CA SER A 168 11.91 6.46 -3.02
C SER A 168 11.98 7.72 -2.17
N ARG A 169 10.81 8.30 -1.93
CA ARG A 169 10.63 9.43 -1.00
C ARG A 169 10.45 8.96 0.45
N SER A 170 10.53 7.65 0.70
CA SER A 170 10.36 7.05 2.02
C SER A 170 11.61 7.23 2.88
N GLY A 171 11.46 7.87 4.05
CA GLY A 171 12.52 7.96 5.07
C GLY A 171 13.38 9.22 5.03
N ILE A 172 13.08 10.18 4.14
CA ILE A 172 13.85 11.41 3.97
C ILE A 172 13.02 12.59 4.50
N SER A 173 13.64 13.49 5.27
CA SER A 173 12.98 14.71 5.78
C SER A 173 12.66 15.67 4.63
N CYS A 174 11.55 16.42 4.74
CA CYS A 174 11.13 17.38 3.71
C CYS A 174 12.22 18.39 3.33
N LYS A 175 13.08 18.80 4.28
CA LYS A 175 14.20 19.71 4.02
C LYS A 175 15.28 19.04 3.16
N SER A 176 15.75 17.86 3.57
CA SER A 176 16.71 17.06 2.80
C SER A 176 16.19 16.60 1.43
N TRP A 177 14.88 16.58 1.21
CA TRP A 177 14.28 16.32 -0.10
C TRP A 177 14.44 17.51 -1.06
N LEU A 178 14.44 18.74 -0.53
CA LEU A 178 14.66 19.93 -1.34
C LEU A 178 16.10 19.99 -1.88
N ASP A 179 17.05 19.47 -1.11
CA ASP A 179 18.46 19.41 -1.46
C ASP A 179 18.84 18.26 -2.42
N MET A 180 17.87 17.42 -2.80
CA MET A 180 18.13 16.25 -3.64
C MET A 180 18.22 16.64 -5.12
N GLU A 181 19.28 16.21 -5.82
CA GLU A 181 19.55 16.49 -7.24
C GLU A 181 18.49 15.96 -8.24
N LEU A 182 17.40 15.35 -7.75
CA LEU A 182 16.28 14.79 -8.53
C LEU A 182 15.14 15.78 -8.78
N GLN A 183 15.31 17.05 -8.39
CA GLN A 183 14.31 18.12 -8.53
C GLN A 183 14.02 18.46 -9.99
N ASP A 184 15.09 18.54 -10.81
CA ASP A 184 15.00 18.94 -12.19
C ASP A 184 14.65 17.76 -13.11
N ILE A 185 13.74 17.98 -14.05
CA ILE A 185 13.41 17.05 -15.13
C ILE A 185 14.65 16.80 -16.00
N GLN A 186 15.57 17.75 -16.04
CA GLN A 186 16.86 17.63 -16.72
C GLN A 186 17.95 16.90 -15.92
N SER A 187 17.65 16.47 -14.68
CA SER A 187 18.60 15.69 -13.86
C SER A 187 19.03 14.41 -14.58
N ALA A 188 20.27 14.00 -14.35
CA ALA A 188 20.87 12.86 -15.04
C ALA A 188 20.05 11.57 -14.87
N VAL A 189 19.48 11.37 -13.68
CA VAL A 189 18.65 10.22 -13.33
C VAL A 189 17.31 10.24 -14.10
N ARG A 190 16.63 11.40 -14.17
CA ARG A 190 15.39 11.58 -14.95
C ARG A 190 15.64 11.43 -16.45
N LYS A 191 16.70 12.02 -16.99
CA LYS A 191 17.13 11.84 -18.38
C LYS A 191 17.40 10.38 -18.73
N LYS A 192 18.08 9.64 -17.84
CA LYS A 192 18.36 8.20 -18.03
C LYS A 192 17.08 7.35 -18.00
N SER A 193 16.10 7.70 -17.17
CA SER A 193 14.77 7.05 -17.18
C SER A 193 13.99 7.37 -18.46
N GLN A 194 13.96 8.64 -18.89
CA GLN A 194 13.31 9.05 -20.13
C GLN A 194 13.90 8.33 -21.35
N ARG A 195 15.22 8.21 -21.45
CA ARG A 195 15.88 7.45 -22.52
C ARG A 195 15.45 5.98 -22.57
N ARG A 196 15.14 5.35 -21.43
CA ARG A 196 14.61 3.97 -21.41
C ARG A 196 13.17 3.90 -21.89
N PHE A 197 12.35 4.89 -21.54
CA PHE A 197 10.95 4.98 -22.01
C PHE A 197 10.81 5.34 -23.48
N LEU A 198 11.82 5.99 -24.07
CA LEU A 198 11.79 6.39 -25.47
C LEU A 198 11.92 5.22 -26.45
N GLY A 199 12.44 4.04 -26.03
CA GLY A 199 12.50 2.84 -26.87
C GLY A 199 13.16 3.04 -28.25
N ILE A 200 13.05 2.04 -29.13
CA ILE A 200 13.35 2.22 -30.56
C ILE A 200 12.15 2.94 -31.17
N ARG A 201 12.27 4.25 -31.39
CA ARG A 201 11.31 5.02 -32.20
C ARG A 201 11.91 5.25 -33.57
N ASN A 202 11.09 5.18 -34.61
CA ASN A 202 11.46 5.70 -35.91
C ASN A 202 11.69 7.21 -35.76
N CYS A 203 12.96 7.63 -35.78
CA CYS A 203 13.38 9.03 -35.77
C CYS A 203 13.27 9.68 -37.16
N SER A 204 12.47 9.11 -38.07
CA SER A 204 12.19 9.72 -39.36
C SER A 204 11.38 11.00 -39.16
N ILE A 205 12.08 12.10 -38.93
CA ILE A 205 11.50 13.43 -39.03
C ILE A 205 11.38 13.68 -40.52
N VAL A 206 10.20 13.40 -41.09
CA VAL A 206 9.89 13.84 -42.45
C VAL A 206 9.49 15.33 -42.33
N PRO A 207 10.23 16.27 -42.94
CA PRO A 207 9.84 17.67 -42.94
C PRO A 207 8.46 17.79 -43.58
N PHE A 208 7.56 18.58 -42.98
CA PHE A 208 6.18 18.76 -43.46
C PHE A 208 6.11 19.10 -44.96
N GLN A 209 7.10 19.83 -45.46
CA GLN A 209 7.27 20.23 -46.86
C GLN A 209 7.48 19.05 -47.84
N MET A 210 7.92 17.88 -47.38
CA MET A 210 8.08 16.68 -48.22
C MET A 210 6.77 15.91 -48.41
N ILE A 211 5.80 16.07 -47.50
CA ILE A 211 4.49 15.39 -47.55
C ILE A 211 3.58 15.98 -48.64
N ASP A 212 3.74 17.26 -48.97
CA ASP A 212 2.93 17.89 -50.02
C ASP A 212 3.38 17.49 -51.45
N LYS A 213 4.66 17.13 -51.64
CA LYS A 213 5.18 16.72 -52.95
C LYS A 213 4.75 15.30 -53.35
N THR A 214 4.35 14.46 -52.40
CA THR A 214 3.92 13.07 -52.66
C THR A 214 2.46 12.95 -53.07
N LYS A 215 1.67 14.04 -53.06
CA LYS A 215 0.29 14.05 -53.58
C LYS A 215 0.23 13.81 -55.10
N ASN A 216 1.34 13.97 -55.81
CA ASN A 216 1.48 13.64 -57.23
C ASN A 216 2.16 12.26 -57.42
N GLY A 217 1.55 11.20 -56.88
CA GLY A 217 1.56 9.85 -57.45
C GLY A 217 2.90 9.16 -57.77
N LYS A 218 4.00 9.41 -57.05
CA LYS A 218 5.20 8.56 -57.12
C LYS A 218 5.60 8.09 -55.73
N ALA A 219 5.59 6.77 -55.53
CA ALA A 219 5.98 6.11 -54.29
C ALA A 219 7.46 6.37 -53.98
N PHE A 220 7.76 6.65 -52.72
CA PHE A 220 9.12 6.83 -52.20
C PHE A 220 9.70 5.45 -51.88
N ASP A 221 10.75 5.04 -52.60
CA ASP A 221 11.45 3.77 -52.37
C ASP A 221 12.38 3.91 -51.16
N VAL A 222 12.08 3.20 -50.07
CA VAL A 222 12.73 3.37 -48.75
C VAL A 222 14.14 2.76 -48.71
N ASP A 223 14.48 1.87 -49.64
CA ASP A 223 15.72 1.07 -49.56
C ASP A 223 16.98 1.76 -50.11
N LYS A 224 16.87 2.97 -50.68
CA LYS A 224 18.02 3.63 -51.33
C LYS A 224 18.76 4.68 -50.49
N ASN A 225 18.30 4.98 -49.28
CA ASN A 225 18.89 6.03 -48.44
C ASN A 225 19.11 5.60 -46.98
N ILE A 226 19.76 4.45 -46.79
CA ILE A 226 20.37 4.14 -45.50
C ILE A 226 21.79 4.75 -45.50
N PRO A 227 22.06 5.81 -44.72
CA PRO A 227 23.41 6.35 -44.62
C PRO A 227 24.33 5.34 -43.93
N SER A 228 25.52 5.13 -44.51
CA SER A 228 26.52 4.08 -44.21
C SER A 228 27.04 4.00 -42.77
N HIS A 229 26.58 4.87 -41.87
CA HIS A 229 26.94 4.87 -40.44
C HIS A 229 25.99 4.02 -39.57
N MET A 230 25.01 3.35 -40.17
CA MET A 230 24.14 2.37 -39.52
C MET A 230 24.32 0.96 -40.12
N LEU A 231 25.58 0.54 -40.29
CA LEU A 231 26.03 -0.84 -40.21
C LEU A 231 27.08 -0.94 -39.10
#